data_AF-A0AA46YL09-F1
#
_entry.id   AF-A0AA46YL09-F1
#
_cell.length_a   1.000
_cell.length_b   1.000
_cell.length_c   1.000
_cell.angle_alpha   90.00
_cell.angle_beta   90.00
_cell.angle_gamma   90.00
#
_symmetry.space_group_name_H-M   'P 1'
#
loop_
_entity.id
_entity.type
_entity.pdbx_description
1 polymer ?
#
loop_
_entity_poly.entity_id
_entity_poly.type
_entity_poly.pdbx_seq_one_letter_code
_entity_poly.pdbx_strand_id
1 'polypeptide(L)'
;MTTTPRDATPSVVDQHRSALGALPFSDTRDFDAVSRGLIAKLEPGVVRTDDGDVKWDNDSYSFIDGDAPETVHPSLWRQSKLVAEQGLYEVVEGIYQARGFDLSNVTFIEGDTGVIVLDPLLSEETAAAAIALYREHRGDRPVTGIIYTHSHVDHFGGVKGVIGQEDVDAGRVPVLAPEAFTEHAVSENVYAGTAMGRRAGYMYGAALARGPRGQVGAGLGQTTSIGNITLIAPTVDITTTGQEETVDGVRMIFQMAPGTEAPSEMLIFFPDHRALCAAEDATHTLHNLLTLRGAVVRDPHVWSVYLTETVDLFGARTDVVFASHHWPTWGQGNVIEYLTLQRDLYAYLHDQTLRMLNKGLVGAEIAEAIELPPALENAWHARGYYGSVSHNVKAIYQRYMGWFDGNPAHLWQHPPVEAGKRYVDFMGGADAVVEKARASYDAGDFRWVAEVVNHVVFAEPDHAGARELLADTYEQLGYGSENGTWRSFYLSGATELREGNFGTPTVTASADIVTNLSPTMLFDALAIQVDGPKAWDERLTIDIDLTGSDERYRLTLANGVLTYSAAAQPGDADVELSLPRTSLGVLATGAVDADTLAAAGIEVTGDASVLGRLFGVLDPGDPNFAIVTPD
;
A
#
# COMPACT_ATOMS: atom_id res chain seq x y z
N MET A 1 20.83 -25.66 9.08
CA MET A 1 20.11 -24.97 8.00
C MET A 1 21.09 -24.00 7.36
N THR A 2 21.27 -24.04 6.04
CA THR A 2 22.11 -23.03 5.37
C THR A 2 21.30 -21.75 5.20
N THR A 3 21.83 -20.61 5.63
CA THR A 3 21.21 -19.28 5.41
C THR A 3 21.53 -18.71 4.04
N THR A 4 22.43 -19.34 3.29
CA THR A 4 22.87 -18.88 1.97
C THR A 4 21.79 -19.16 0.90
N PRO A 5 21.37 -18.15 0.13
CA PRO A 5 20.45 -18.32 -0.99
C PRO A 5 20.94 -19.30 -2.05
N ARG A 6 20.04 -20.11 -2.61
CA ARG A 6 20.33 -21.07 -3.68
C ARG A 6 20.46 -20.40 -5.05
N ASP A 7 21.02 -21.14 -6.00
CA ASP A 7 21.00 -20.73 -7.42
C ASP A 7 19.60 -20.97 -8.02
N ALA A 8 19.28 -20.32 -9.13
CA ALA A 8 18.07 -20.64 -9.88
C ALA A 8 18.16 -22.05 -10.47
N THR A 9 17.09 -22.82 -10.32
CA THR A 9 16.98 -24.16 -10.89
C THR A 9 16.79 -24.10 -12.41
N PRO A 10 17.10 -25.18 -13.15
CA PRO A 10 16.91 -25.21 -14.60
C PRO A 10 15.49 -24.87 -15.05
N SER A 11 14.45 -25.26 -14.29
CA SER A 11 13.06 -24.94 -14.61
C SER A 11 12.76 -23.43 -14.54
N VAL A 12 13.29 -22.71 -13.54
CA VAL A 12 13.19 -21.25 -13.44
C VAL A 12 13.94 -20.58 -14.61
N VAL A 13 15.13 -21.05 -14.92
CA VAL A 13 15.92 -20.51 -16.04
C VAL A 13 15.20 -20.72 -17.38
N ASP A 14 14.58 -21.88 -17.60
CA ASP A 14 13.80 -22.16 -18.81
C ASP A 14 12.51 -21.31 -18.88
N GLN A 15 11.88 -21.01 -17.74
CA GLN A 15 10.77 -20.05 -17.67
C GLN A 15 11.25 -18.66 -18.10
N HIS A 16 12.42 -18.20 -17.62
CA HIS A 16 12.99 -16.90 -18.02
C HIS A 16 13.29 -16.84 -19.51
N ARG A 17 13.87 -17.90 -20.09
CA ARG A 17 14.10 -18.01 -21.54
C ARG A 17 12.80 -17.95 -22.34
N SER A 18 11.75 -18.60 -21.84
CA SER A 18 10.43 -18.58 -22.48
C SER A 18 9.83 -17.17 -22.46
N ALA A 19 9.93 -16.45 -21.34
CA ALA A 19 9.49 -15.06 -21.22
C ALA A 19 10.24 -14.12 -22.17
N LEU A 20 11.57 -14.28 -22.31
CA LEU A 20 12.39 -13.52 -23.27
C LEU A 20 11.95 -13.71 -24.73
N GLY A 21 11.46 -14.90 -25.09
CA GLY A 21 10.96 -15.20 -26.43
C GLY A 21 9.50 -14.78 -26.68
N ALA A 22 8.69 -14.64 -25.62
CA ALA A 22 7.26 -14.36 -25.72
C ALA A 22 6.91 -12.87 -25.58
N LEU A 23 7.65 -12.12 -24.75
CA LEU A 23 7.36 -10.72 -24.45
C LEU A 23 8.09 -9.76 -25.41
N PRO A 24 7.54 -8.56 -25.66
CA PRO A 24 8.06 -7.65 -26.69
C PRO A 24 9.26 -6.83 -26.21
N PHE A 25 10.38 -7.47 -25.85
CA PHE A 25 11.61 -6.80 -25.39
C PHE A 25 12.25 -5.88 -26.43
N SER A 26 11.87 -6.00 -27.72
CA SER A 26 12.25 -5.04 -28.75
C SER A 26 11.58 -3.67 -28.61
N ASP A 27 10.50 -3.57 -27.84
CA ASP A 27 9.85 -2.30 -27.50
C ASP A 27 10.56 -1.64 -26.32
N THR A 28 11.40 -0.66 -26.64
CA THR A 28 12.23 0.09 -25.69
C THR A 28 11.70 1.48 -25.38
N ARG A 29 10.47 1.82 -25.78
CA ARG A 29 9.90 3.18 -25.63
C ARG A 29 9.93 3.69 -24.18
N ASP A 30 9.73 2.81 -23.20
CA ASP A 30 9.78 3.19 -21.78
C ASP A 30 11.17 3.69 -21.34
N PHE A 31 12.26 3.18 -21.94
CA PHE A 31 13.62 3.64 -21.61
C PHE A 31 13.87 5.07 -22.10
N ASP A 32 13.28 5.43 -23.25
CA ASP A 32 13.30 6.81 -23.74
C ASP A 32 12.39 7.70 -22.87
N ALA A 33 11.23 7.20 -22.47
CA ALA A 33 10.26 7.94 -21.66
C ALA A 33 10.76 8.22 -20.23
N VAL A 34 11.40 7.24 -19.58
CA VAL A 34 11.95 7.41 -18.24
C VAL A 34 13.13 8.39 -18.22
N SER A 35 13.97 8.41 -19.26
CA SER A 35 15.11 9.34 -19.29
C SER A 35 14.74 10.75 -19.77
N ARG A 36 13.57 10.92 -20.38
CA ARG A 36 13.12 12.20 -20.94
C ARG A 36 12.95 13.26 -19.85
N GLY A 37 13.52 14.44 -20.11
CA GLY A 37 13.38 15.61 -19.25
C GLY A 37 14.26 15.61 -18.00
N LEU A 38 15.21 14.67 -17.86
CA LEU A 38 16.13 14.64 -16.71
C LEU A 38 16.88 15.98 -16.56
N ILE A 39 16.75 16.61 -15.40
CA ILE A 39 17.45 17.85 -15.03
C ILE A 39 18.66 17.52 -14.16
N ALA A 40 18.45 16.75 -13.10
CA ALA A 40 19.48 16.43 -12.11
C ALA A 40 19.17 15.15 -11.36
N LYS A 41 20.21 14.49 -10.85
CA LYS A 41 20.12 13.35 -9.94
C LYS A 41 20.57 13.79 -8.55
N LEU A 42 20.04 13.17 -7.50
CA LEU A 42 20.59 13.33 -6.15
C LEU A 42 21.94 12.62 -6.07
N GLU A 43 23.00 13.30 -5.60
CA GLU A 43 24.34 12.74 -5.46
C GLU A 43 24.94 13.02 -4.06
N PRO A 44 25.22 12.00 -3.22
CA PRO A 44 24.84 10.59 -3.40
C PRO A 44 23.31 10.41 -3.39
N GLY A 45 22.80 9.33 -4.00
CA GLY A 45 21.37 9.02 -4.09
C GLY A 45 20.76 8.50 -2.77
N VAL A 46 21.13 9.14 -1.66
CA VAL A 46 20.84 8.69 -0.30
C VAL A 46 20.26 9.86 0.50
N VAL A 47 19.12 9.62 1.15
CA VAL A 47 18.49 10.56 2.08
C VAL A 47 18.79 10.14 3.51
N ARG A 48 19.30 11.09 4.31
CA ARG A 48 19.68 10.88 5.71
C ARG A 48 19.04 11.91 6.61
N THR A 49 18.83 11.54 7.87
CA THR A 49 18.58 12.51 8.93
C THR A 49 19.86 13.27 9.28
N ASP A 50 19.73 14.36 10.04
CA ASP A 50 20.86 15.13 10.57
C ASP A 50 21.82 14.29 11.42
N ASP A 51 21.30 13.27 12.11
CA ASP A 51 22.08 12.32 12.91
C ASP A 51 22.78 11.22 12.06
N GLY A 52 22.52 11.20 10.75
CA GLY A 52 23.17 10.32 9.78
C GLY A 52 22.42 9.03 9.44
N ASP A 53 21.24 8.81 10.03
CA ASP A 53 20.41 7.63 9.78
C ASP A 53 19.87 7.65 8.35
N VAL A 54 20.01 6.53 7.64
CA VAL A 54 19.52 6.40 6.26
C VAL A 54 18.02 6.16 6.28
N LYS A 55 17.26 7.05 5.63
CA LYS A 55 15.80 6.92 5.44
C LYS A 55 15.43 6.41 4.05
N TRP A 56 16.31 6.67 3.08
CA TRP A 56 16.21 6.17 1.71
C TRP A 56 17.62 6.02 1.11
N ASP A 57 17.85 4.93 0.37
CA ASP A 57 19.12 4.67 -0.33
C ASP A 57 18.83 4.08 -1.71
N ASN A 58 18.76 4.95 -2.72
CA ASN A 58 18.57 4.51 -4.09
C ASN A 58 19.87 3.94 -4.70
N ASP A 59 21.03 4.37 -4.22
CA ASP A 59 22.35 3.89 -4.70
C ASP A 59 22.53 2.39 -4.40
N SER A 60 21.83 1.87 -3.39
CA SER A 60 21.75 0.43 -3.08
C SER A 60 21.19 -0.43 -4.22
N TYR A 61 20.54 0.18 -5.23
CA TYR A 61 20.03 -0.49 -6.44
C TYR A 61 20.99 -0.42 -7.64
N SER A 62 22.20 0.11 -7.49
CA SER A 62 23.21 0.19 -8.56
C SER A 62 23.62 -1.18 -9.15
N PHE A 63 23.30 -2.29 -8.48
CA PHE A 63 23.47 -3.64 -9.03
C PHE A 63 22.49 -3.97 -10.15
N ILE A 64 21.43 -3.16 -10.34
CA ILE A 64 20.42 -3.33 -11.38
C ILE A 64 20.93 -2.74 -12.70
N ASP A 65 21.85 -3.46 -13.33
CA ASP A 65 22.45 -3.11 -14.62
C ASP A 65 22.62 -4.35 -15.51
N GLY A 66 22.80 -4.15 -16.82
CA GLY A 66 23.04 -5.24 -17.77
C GLY A 66 21.88 -6.23 -17.93
N ASP A 67 22.16 -7.42 -18.44
CA ASP A 67 21.14 -8.44 -18.68
C ASP A 67 20.54 -8.98 -17.37
N ALA A 68 19.30 -9.46 -17.44
CA ALA A 68 18.63 -10.02 -16.27
C ALA A 68 19.40 -11.25 -15.72
N PRO A 69 19.72 -11.29 -14.42
CA PRO A 69 20.32 -12.47 -13.81
C PRO A 69 19.33 -13.63 -13.80
N GLU A 70 19.83 -14.86 -13.78
CA GLU A 70 19.01 -16.09 -13.76
C GLU A 70 18.07 -16.20 -12.54
N THR A 71 18.30 -15.40 -11.50
CA THR A 71 17.51 -15.36 -10.26
C THR A 71 16.46 -14.25 -10.24
N VAL A 72 16.24 -13.53 -11.35
CA VAL A 72 15.21 -12.49 -11.47
C VAL A 72 14.49 -12.64 -12.81
N HIS A 73 13.16 -12.68 -12.76
CA HIS A 73 12.34 -12.71 -13.97
C HIS A 73 12.69 -11.54 -14.91
N PRO A 74 12.96 -11.77 -16.20
CA PRO A 74 13.53 -10.75 -17.09
C PRO A 74 12.59 -9.55 -17.32
N SER A 75 11.28 -9.78 -17.27
CA SER A 75 10.29 -8.69 -17.34
C SER A 75 10.30 -7.83 -16.07
N LEU A 76 10.45 -8.44 -14.88
CA LEU A 76 10.59 -7.70 -13.63
C LEU A 76 11.91 -6.92 -13.62
N TRP A 77 13.01 -7.53 -14.08
CA TRP A 77 14.31 -6.84 -14.19
C TRP A 77 14.23 -5.61 -15.09
N ARG A 78 13.52 -5.69 -16.22
CA ARG A 78 13.21 -4.54 -17.07
C ARG A 78 12.50 -3.45 -16.29
N GLN A 79 11.43 -3.78 -15.56
CA GLN A 79 10.68 -2.82 -14.76
C GLN A 79 11.54 -2.21 -13.66
N SER A 80 12.27 -3.04 -12.92
CA SER A 80 13.20 -2.65 -11.85
C SER A 80 14.25 -1.65 -12.32
N LYS A 81 14.78 -1.81 -13.54
CA LYS A 81 15.69 -0.81 -14.14
C LYS A 81 15.00 0.54 -14.33
N LEU A 82 13.79 0.53 -14.87
CA LEU A 82 13.06 1.74 -15.17
C LEU A 82 12.68 2.49 -13.88
N VAL A 83 12.22 1.77 -12.84
CA VAL A 83 11.87 2.41 -11.55
C VAL A 83 13.09 2.77 -10.70
N ALA A 84 14.29 2.25 -11.00
CA ALA A 84 15.53 2.64 -10.33
C ALA A 84 16.05 4.02 -10.75
N GLU A 85 15.62 4.53 -11.91
CA GLU A 85 16.04 5.84 -12.39
C GLU A 85 15.49 6.95 -11.49
N GLN A 86 16.36 7.50 -10.66
CA GLN A 86 16.04 8.63 -9.78
C GLN A 86 16.45 9.97 -10.37
N GLY A 87 15.79 11.02 -9.92
CA GLY A 87 16.17 12.40 -10.19
C GLY A 87 14.98 13.35 -10.28
N LEU A 88 15.29 14.61 -10.58
CA LEU A 88 14.34 15.65 -10.96
C LEU A 88 14.18 15.67 -12.48
N TYR A 89 12.94 15.60 -12.95
CA TYR A 89 12.58 15.55 -14.37
C TYR A 89 11.58 16.66 -14.71
N GLU A 90 11.74 17.27 -15.88
CA GLU A 90 10.70 18.08 -16.52
C GLU A 90 9.70 17.17 -17.25
N VAL A 91 8.42 17.24 -16.88
CA VAL A 91 7.33 16.56 -17.61
C VAL A 91 6.95 17.39 -18.84
N VAL A 92 6.67 18.66 -18.58
CA VAL A 92 6.47 19.77 -19.52
C VAL A 92 6.95 21.05 -18.84
N GLU A 93 7.20 22.12 -19.59
CA GLU A 93 7.56 23.42 -19.00
C GLU A 93 6.54 23.81 -17.92
N GLY A 94 7.02 24.02 -16.69
CA GLY A 94 6.19 24.35 -15.53
C GLY A 94 5.76 23.17 -14.65
N ILE A 95 5.89 21.92 -15.10
CA ILE A 95 5.57 20.72 -14.32
C ILE A 95 6.80 19.81 -14.22
N TYR A 96 7.24 19.52 -13.00
CA TYR A 96 8.42 18.71 -12.71
C TYR A 96 8.07 17.56 -11.77
N GLN A 97 8.79 16.44 -11.86
CA GLN A 97 8.66 15.32 -10.93
C GLN A 97 10.02 14.95 -10.35
N ALA A 98 10.09 14.79 -9.04
CA ALA A 98 11.18 14.03 -8.42
C ALA A 98 10.73 12.57 -8.29
N ARG A 99 11.53 11.66 -8.86
CA ARG A 99 11.24 10.22 -8.95
C ARG A 99 12.37 9.42 -8.33
N GLY A 100 12.08 8.24 -7.78
CA GLY A 100 13.08 7.37 -7.16
C GLY A 100 13.63 7.89 -5.82
N PHE A 101 12.88 8.77 -5.15
CA PHE A 101 13.16 9.26 -3.79
C PHE A 101 12.36 8.50 -2.72
N ASP A 102 11.34 7.78 -3.13
CA ASP A 102 10.46 6.94 -2.32
C ASP A 102 9.76 5.92 -3.23
N LEU A 103 8.71 5.25 -2.75
CA LEU A 103 7.84 4.42 -3.58
C LEU A 103 7.10 5.25 -4.64
N SER A 104 6.60 6.42 -4.25
CA SER A 104 5.88 7.38 -5.08
C SER A 104 6.80 8.46 -5.67
N ASN A 105 6.25 9.21 -6.62
CA ASN A 105 6.80 10.44 -7.12
C ASN A 105 6.20 11.62 -6.37
N VAL A 106 6.94 12.73 -6.29
CA VAL A 106 6.38 14.04 -5.93
C VAL A 106 6.42 14.96 -7.14
N THR A 107 5.34 15.69 -7.38
CA THR A 107 5.21 16.60 -8.52
C THR A 107 5.22 18.05 -8.06
N PHE A 108 5.97 18.89 -8.77
CA PHE A 108 6.10 20.33 -8.54
C PHE A 108 5.51 21.09 -9.73
N ILE A 109 4.49 21.91 -9.48
CA ILE A 109 3.82 22.71 -10.51
C ILE A 109 4.11 24.19 -10.24
N GLU A 110 4.89 24.82 -11.11
CA GLU A 110 5.28 26.23 -11.01
C GLU A 110 4.07 27.13 -11.23
N GLY A 111 3.75 27.94 -10.22
CA GLY A 111 2.76 29.02 -10.31
C GLY A 111 3.39 30.38 -10.57
N ASP A 112 2.56 31.42 -10.45
CA ASP A 112 2.95 32.82 -10.64
C ASP A 112 4.00 33.29 -9.61
N THR A 113 3.86 32.85 -8.35
CA THR A 113 4.69 33.33 -7.24
C THR A 113 5.49 32.23 -6.54
N GLY A 114 5.11 30.97 -6.69
CA GLY A 114 5.71 29.84 -5.99
C GLY A 114 5.56 28.53 -6.74
N VAL A 115 5.27 27.47 -6.00
CA VAL A 115 5.13 26.10 -6.48
C VAL A 115 4.04 25.36 -5.71
N ILE A 116 3.18 24.64 -6.42
CA ILE A 116 2.25 23.67 -5.84
C ILE A 116 2.96 22.31 -5.76
N VAL A 117 2.86 21.64 -4.62
CA VAL A 117 3.40 20.28 -4.43
C VAL A 117 2.24 19.29 -4.46
N LEU A 118 2.33 18.30 -5.33
CA LEU A 118 1.40 17.19 -5.44
C LEU A 118 2.07 15.91 -4.97
N ASP A 119 1.41 15.22 -4.05
CA ASP A 119 1.81 13.95 -3.43
C ASP A 119 3.23 13.97 -2.82
N PRO A 120 3.43 14.58 -1.64
CA PRO A 120 4.74 14.77 -1.03
C PRO A 120 5.32 13.49 -0.38
N LEU A 121 5.36 12.38 -1.11
CA LEU A 121 6.03 11.12 -0.73
C LEU A 121 5.53 10.51 0.60
N LEU A 122 6.19 9.43 1.05
CA LEU A 122 5.83 8.69 2.26
C LEU A 122 6.42 9.29 3.53
N SER A 123 7.64 9.82 3.46
CA SER A 123 8.35 10.32 4.64
C SER A 123 8.73 11.80 4.53
N GLU A 124 8.71 12.49 5.67
CA GLU A 124 9.14 13.89 5.80
C GLU A 124 10.53 14.12 5.18
N GLU A 125 11.48 13.23 5.46
CA GLU A 125 12.86 13.36 5.02
C GLU A 125 13.01 13.22 3.50
N THR A 126 12.26 12.30 2.87
CA THR A 126 12.32 12.09 1.41
C THR A 126 11.69 13.26 0.66
N ALA A 127 10.57 13.79 1.17
CA ALA A 127 9.90 14.96 0.62
C ALA A 127 10.78 16.23 0.72
N ALA A 128 11.44 16.43 1.87
CA ALA A 128 12.38 17.52 2.08
C ALA A 128 13.57 17.46 1.11
N ALA A 129 14.13 16.25 0.90
CA ALA A 129 15.21 16.05 -0.08
C ALA A 129 14.76 16.34 -1.52
N ALA A 130 13.55 15.91 -1.88
CA ALA A 130 13.00 16.13 -3.22
C ALA A 130 12.75 17.61 -3.53
N ILE A 131 12.14 18.36 -2.61
CA ILE A 131 11.92 19.81 -2.81
C ILE A 131 13.23 20.60 -2.78
N ALA A 132 14.23 20.16 -2.02
CA ALA A 132 15.56 20.76 -2.03
C ALA A 132 16.23 20.61 -3.41
N LEU A 133 16.19 19.41 -4.01
CA LEU A 133 16.72 19.19 -5.36
C LEU A 133 15.96 20.02 -6.40
N TYR A 134 14.63 20.13 -6.27
CA TYR A 134 13.84 21.02 -7.12
C TYR A 134 14.31 22.48 -6.99
N ARG A 135 14.44 23.01 -5.77
CA ARG A 135 14.85 24.41 -5.52
C ARG A 135 16.26 24.72 -6.00
N GLU A 136 17.19 23.76 -5.92
CA GLU A 136 18.55 23.90 -6.45
C GLU A 136 18.55 24.24 -7.95
N HIS A 137 17.64 23.63 -8.73
CA HIS A 137 17.62 23.76 -10.18
C HIS A 137 16.54 24.70 -10.73
N ARG A 138 15.45 24.92 -9.99
CA ARG A 138 14.27 25.70 -10.42
C ARG A 138 14.08 27.00 -9.63
N GLY A 139 14.96 27.26 -8.67
CA GLY A 139 14.94 28.43 -7.80
C GLY A 139 14.16 28.18 -6.51
N ASP A 140 14.46 28.99 -5.49
CA ASP A 140 13.87 28.90 -4.14
C ASP A 140 12.43 29.45 -4.11
N ARG A 141 11.52 28.75 -4.79
CA ARG A 141 10.10 29.08 -4.85
C ARG A 141 9.42 28.63 -3.55
N PRO A 142 8.62 29.50 -2.89
CA PRO A 142 7.82 29.08 -1.73
C PRO A 142 6.73 28.12 -2.18
N VAL A 143 6.35 27.19 -1.30
CA VAL A 143 5.18 26.33 -1.54
C VAL A 143 3.92 27.18 -1.41
N THR A 144 3.05 27.12 -2.40
CA THR A 144 1.80 27.92 -2.48
C THR A 144 0.54 27.06 -2.49
N GLY A 145 0.68 25.74 -2.55
CA GLY A 145 -0.42 24.78 -2.42
C GLY A 145 0.09 23.36 -2.23
N ILE A 146 -0.69 22.54 -1.55
CA ILE A 146 -0.50 21.08 -1.47
C ILE A 146 -1.71 20.40 -2.10
N ILE A 147 -1.47 19.31 -2.82
CA ILE A 147 -2.52 18.44 -3.35
C ILE A 147 -2.19 17.01 -2.94
N TYR A 148 -3.16 16.31 -2.37
CA TYR A 148 -3.14 14.85 -2.24
C TYR A 148 -4.09 14.26 -3.29
N THR A 149 -3.57 13.44 -4.19
CA THR A 149 -4.43 12.80 -5.21
C THR A 149 -5.39 11.80 -4.59
N HIS A 150 -4.96 11.10 -3.54
CA HIS A 150 -5.76 10.06 -2.89
C HIS A 150 -5.23 9.67 -1.49
N SER A 151 -6.01 8.85 -0.78
CA SER A 151 -5.85 8.58 0.66
C SER A 151 -4.77 7.55 1.07
N HIS A 152 -3.73 7.29 0.27
CA HIS A 152 -2.63 6.39 0.66
C HIS A 152 -1.39 7.15 1.17
N VAL A 153 -0.69 6.53 2.12
CA VAL A 153 0.36 7.18 2.94
C VAL A 153 1.56 7.67 2.15
N ASP A 154 1.89 7.04 1.03
CA ASP A 154 2.95 7.47 0.14
C ASP A 154 2.64 8.73 -0.66
N HIS A 155 1.44 9.28 -0.53
CA HIS A 155 0.99 10.48 -1.23
C HIS A 155 0.69 11.65 -0.31
N PHE A 156 0.86 11.49 1.00
CA PHE A 156 0.70 12.59 1.96
C PHE A 156 1.71 12.55 3.10
N GLY A 157 2.34 11.39 3.34
CA GLY A 157 3.14 11.11 4.52
C GLY A 157 4.32 12.04 4.71
N GLY A 158 4.90 12.59 3.64
CA GLY A 158 6.00 13.54 3.74
C GLY A 158 5.61 15.02 3.74
N VAL A 159 4.33 15.38 3.90
CA VAL A 159 3.88 16.78 3.78
C VAL A 159 4.62 17.75 4.71
N LYS A 160 4.98 17.35 5.93
CA LYS A 160 5.73 18.24 6.83
C LYS A 160 7.19 18.48 6.42
N GLY A 161 7.68 17.73 5.43
CA GLY A 161 8.98 17.95 4.80
C GLY A 161 8.97 19.12 3.82
N VAL A 162 7.79 19.58 3.40
CA VAL A 162 7.63 20.68 2.42
C VAL A 162 6.99 21.93 3.00
N ILE A 163 6.11 21.82 4.01
CA ILE A 163 5.43 22.94 4.69
C ILE A 163 5.23 22.68 6.19
N GLY A 164 5.01 23.74 6.98
CA GLY A 164 4.59 23.62 8.37
C GLY A 164 3.07 23.71 8.55
N GLN A 165 2.54 23.17 9.66
CA GLN A 165 1.12 23.35 10.04
C GLN A 165 0.74 24.85 10.11
N GLU A 166 1.66 25.69 10.57
CA GLU A 166 1.48 27.14 10.66
C GLU A 166 1.25 27.85 9.32
N ASP A 167 1.69 27.27 8.20
CA ASP A 167 1.41 27.79 6.87
C ASP A 167 -0.05 27.61 6.48
N VAL A 168 -0.64 26.48 6.88
CA VAL A 168 -2.04 26.14 6.63
C VAL A 168 -2.95 26.91 7.59
N ASP A 169 -2.61 26.93 8.89
CA ASP A 169 -3.40 27.64 9.91
C ASP A 169 -3.47 29.16 9.65
N ALA A 170 -2.42 29.73 9.06
CA ALA A 170 -2.39 31.13 8.67
C ALA A 170 -3.06 31.41 7.31
N GLY A 171 -3.57 30.38 6.61
CA GLY A 171 -4.19 30.48 5.30
C GLY A 171 -3.22 30.83 4.17
N ARG A 172 -1.91 30.58 4.34
CA ARG A 172 -0.89 30.83 3.31
C ARG A 172 -0.86 29.72 2.26
N VAL A 173 -1.06 28.47 2.68
CA VAL A 173 -0.99 27.29 1.82
C VAL A 173 -2.30 26.50 1.95
N PRO A 174 -3.15 26.48 0.91
CA PRO A 174 -4.29 25.56 0.87
C PRO A 174 -3.80 24.14 0.63
N VAL A 175 -4.47 23.18 1.28
CA VAL A 175 -4.30 21.74 1.08
C VAL A 175 -5.58 21.20 0.43
N LEU A 176 -5.46 20.67 -0.79
CA LEU A 176 -6.57 20.14 -1.59
C LEU A 176 -6.53 18.61 -1.56
N ALA A 177 -7.69 17.98 -1.39
CA ALA A 177 -7.82 16.52 -1.44
C ALA A 177 -9.22 16.11 -1.92
N PRO A 178 -9.42 14.88 -2.41
CA PRO A 178 -10.74 14.34 -2.67
C PRO A 178 -11.58 14.25 -1.38
N GLU A 179 -12.90 14.37 -1.51
CA GLU A 179 -13.84 14.20 -0.41
C GLU A 179 -13.59 12.88 0.35
N ALA A 180 -13.76 12.92 1.67
CA ALA A 180 -13.51 11.80 2.59
C ALA A 180 -12.04 11.33 2.69
N PHE A 181 -11.08 12.10 2.16
CA PHE A 181 -9.65 11.77 2.24
C PHE A 181 -9.19 11.44 3.67
N THR A 182 -9.44 12.33 4.65
CA THR A 182 -8.94 12.15 6.02
C THR A 182 -9.55 10.92 6.69
N GLU A 183 -10.83 10.64 6.42
CA GLU A 183 -11.52 9.45 6.95
C GLU A 183 -10.85 8.17 6.44
N HIS A 184 -10.55 8.09 5.15
CA HIS A 184 -9.93 6.90 4.57
C HIS A 184 -8.45 6.78 4.90
N ALA A 185 -7.70 7.88 4.88
CA ALA A 185 -6.28 7.92 5.22
C ALA A 185 -6.03 7.43 6.66
N VAL A 186 -6.94 7.77 7.59
CA VAL A 186 -6.78 7.37 8.99
C VAL A 186 -7.35 5.98 9.24
N SER A 187 -8.55 5.65 8.75
CA SER A 187 -9.20 4.36 9.04
C SER A 187 -8.40 3.15 8.51
N GLU A 188 -7.80 3.27 7.32
CA GLU A 188 -6.97 2.21 6.73
C GLU A 188 -5.74 1.91 7.59
N ASN A 189 -5.10 2.94 8.13
CA ASN A 189 -3.86 2.82 8.90
C ASN A 189 -4.07 2.42 10.36
N VAL A 190 -5.29 2.56 10.90
CA VAL A 190 -5.56 2.36 12.33
C VAL A 190 -6.28 1.04 12.61
N TYR A 191 -7.40 0.75 11.94
CA TYR A 191 -8.28 -0.36 12.37
C TYR A 191 -7.67 -1.75 12.19
N ALA A 192 -6.94 -1.95 11.09
CA ALA A 192 -6.19 -3.17 10.83
C ALA A 192 -4.69 -2.89 10.72
N GLY A 193 -4.22 -1.77 11.27
CA GLY A 193 -2.86 -1.26 11.11
C GLY A 193 -1.78 -2.25 11.49
N THR A 194 -1.93 -2.93 12.64
CA THR A 194 -0.99 -3.96 13.12
C THR A 194 -0.84 -5.10 12.08
N ALA A 195 -1.95 -5.63 11.57
CA ALA A 195 -1.94 -6.72 10.59
C ALA A 195 -1.44 -6.28 9.22
N MET A 196 -1.89 -5.13 8.73
CA MET A 196 -1.49 -4.58 7.44
C MET A 196 0.00 -4.20 7.44
N GLY A 197 0.50 -3.54 8.49
CA GLY A 197 1.90 -3.15 8.64
C GLY A 197 2.84 -4.36 8.63
N ARG A 198 2.52 -5.39 9.42
CA ARG A 198 3.30 -6.63 9.46
C ARG A 198 3.35 -7.33 8.10
N ARG A 199 2.23 -7.40 7.38
CA ARG A 199 2.18 -7.99 6.03
C ARG A 199 2.83 -7.08 4.96
N ALA A 200 2.81 -5.77 5.14
CA ALA A 200 3.51 -4.83 4.25
C ALA A 200 5.03 -5.02 4.30
N GLY A 201 5.58 -5.41 5.45
CA GLY A 201 6.99 -5.79 5.59
C GLY A 201 7.42 -6.90 4.62
N TYR A 202 6.54 -7.89 4.39
CA TYR A 202 6.72 -8.91 3.35
C TYR A 202 6.51 -8.34 1.94
N MET A 203 5.44 -7.57 1.74
CA MET A 203 5.04 -7.06 0.42
C MET A 203 6.10 -6.19 -0.25
N TYR A 204 6.70 -5.28 0.50
CA TYR A 204 7.69 -4.33 -0.03
C TYR A 204 9.13 -4.85 0.14
N GLY A 205 9.33 -5.88 0.97
CA GLY A 205 10.65 -6.46 1.22
C GLY A 205 11.63 -5.45 1.79
N ALA A 206 11.17 -4.48 2.60
CA ALA A 206 12.00 -3.39 3.10
C ALA A 206 13.18 -3.90 3.98
N ALA A 207 12.98 -5.04 4.66
CA ALA A 207 13.99 -5.72 5.47
C ALA A 207 14.88 -6.70 4.67
N LEU A 208 14.56 -6.98 3.41
CA LEU A 208 15.34 -7.92 2.59
C LEU A 208 16.64 -7.28 2.12
N ALA A 209 17.68 -8.10 2.01
CA ALA A 209 18.93 -7.69 1.37
C ALA A 209 18.67 -7.25 -0.09
N ARG A 210 19.29 -6.13 -0.49
CA ARG A 210 19.26 -5.65 -1.87
C ARG A 210 20.22 -6.48 -2.72
N GLY A 211 19.74 -7.04 -3.82
CA GLY A 211 20.58 -7.79 -4.75
C GLY A 211 19.81 -8.79 -5.63
N PRO A 212 20.49 -9.46 -6.59
CA PRO A 212 19.86 -10.38 -7.55
C PRO A 212 19.09 -11.56 -6.91
N ARG A 213 19.43 -11.94 -5.68
CA ARG A 213 18.78 -13.01 -4.92
C ARG A 213 17.83 -12.51 -3.83
N GLY A 214 17.76 -11.20 -3.65
CA GLY A 214 16.94 -10.53 -2.66
C GLY A 214 15.94 -9.59 -3.34
N GLN A 215 15.74 -8.43 -2.73
CA GLN A 215 14.80 -7.43 -3.23
C GLN A 215 15.40 -6.66 -4.41
N VAL A 216 14.56 -6.43 -5.43
CA VAL A 216 14.93 -5.75 -6.69
C VAL A 216 13.92 -4.67 -7.12
N GLY A 217 12.95 -4.34 -6.27
CA GLY A 217 11.83 -3.46 -6.61
C GLY A 217 10.47 -4.08 -6.27
N ALA A 218 9.47 -3.22 -6.06
CA ALA A 218 8.07 -3.59 -5.83
C ALA A 218 7.22 -3.55 -7.12
N GLY A 219 7.82 -3.18 -8.26
CA GLY A 219 7.15 -3.06 -9.55
C GLY A 219 6.54 -1.67 -9.80
N LEU A 220 5.83 -1.12 -8.82
CA LEU A 220 5.28 0.25 -8.82
C LEU A 220 6.35 1.33 -8.57
N GLY A 221 7.37 0.95 -7.79
CA GLY A 221 8.55 1.72 -7.42
C GLY A 221 9.55 0.78 -6.76
N GLN A 222 10.60 1.30 -6.12
CA GLN A 222 11.61 0.42 -5.53
C GLN A 222 11.16 -0.25 -4.22
N THR A 223 10.82 0.53 -3.21
CA THR A 223 10.37 0.08 -1.87
C THR A 223 9.76 1.29 -1.16
N THR A 224 9.19 1.12 0.03
CA THR A 224 8.81 2.24 0.91
C THR A 224 10.04 2.80 1.63
N SER A 225 10.08 4.12 1.84
CA SER A 225 11.01 4.73 2.81
C SER A 225 10.67 4.34 4.26
N ILE A 226 11.61 4.62 5.18
CA ILE A 226 11.51 4.26 6.63
C ILE A 226 11.67 5.50 7.53
N GLY A 227 11.23 6.66 7.03
CA GLY A 227 11.27 7.94 7.73
C GLY A 227 10.00 8.23 8.52
N ASN A 228 9.82 9.51 8.85
CA ASN A 228 8.68 9.98 9.64
C ASN A 228 7.46 10.21 8.76
N ILE A 229 6.35 9.54 9.09
CA ILE A 229 5.05 9.75 8.44
C ILE A 229 4.29 10.86 9.16
N THR A 230 3.81 11.82 8.38
CA THR A 230 3.14 13.04 8.82
C THR A 230 1.82 13.22 8.07
N LEU A 231 0.94 14.07 8.61
CA LEU A 231 -0.32 14.42 7.95
C LEU A 231 -0.72 15.84 8.34
N ILE A 232 -1.08 16.64 7.34
CA ILE A 232 -1.78 17.91 7.50
C ILE A 232 -3.14 17.75 6.81
N ALA A 233 -4.22 17.98 7.56
CA ALA A 233 -5.58 17.82 7.05
C ALA A 233 -5.86 18.74 5.85
N PRO A 234 -6.65 18.29 4.86
CA PRO A 234 -7.12 19.13 3.77
C PRO A 234 -7.92 20.33 4.27
N THR A 235 -7.76 21.45 3.58
CA THR A 235 -8.55 22.68 3.79
C THR A 235 -9.60 22.91 2.70
N VAL A 236 -9.47 22.21 1.58
CA VAL A 236 -10.33 22.31 0.40
C VAL A 236 -10.67 20.91 -0.08
N ASP A 237 -11.95 20.56 -0.03
CA ASP A 237 -12.45 19.29 -0.55
C ASP A 237 -12.82 19.41 -2.03
N ILE A 238 -12.36 18.44 -2.82
CA ILE A 238 -12.85 18.21 -4.18
C ILE A 238 -13.96 17.17 -4.11
N THR A 239 -15.17 17.55 -4.52
CA THR A 239 -16.39 16.77 -4.27
C THR A 239 -17.07 16.28 -5.53
N THR A 240 -16.75 16.85 -6.70
CA THR A 240 -17.44 16.54 -7.95
C THR A 240 -16.51 16.60 -9.17
N THR A 241 -16.74 15.70 -10.14
CA THR A 241 -16.08 15.76 -11.44
C THR A 241 -16.44 17.05 -12.17
N GLY A 242 -15.43 17.75 -12.67
CA GLY A 242 -15.54 19.05 -13.31
C GLY A 242 -15.40 20.25 -12.36
N GLN A 243 -15.21 20.02 -11.05
CA GLN A 243 -14.79 21.08 -10.13
C GLN A 243 -13.47 21.70 -10.65
N GLU A 244 -13.39 23.02 -10.67
CA GLU A 244 -12.19 23.76 -11.05
C GLU A 244 -11.66 24.52 -9.85
N GLU A 245 -10.37 24.41 -9.56
CA GLU A 245 -9.68 25.25 -8.59
C GLU A 245 -8.52 25.99 -9.26
N THR A 246 -8.15 27.13 -8.71
CA THR A 246 -6.96 27.87 -9.13
C THR A 246 -6.13 28.23 -7.92
N VAL A 247 -4.90 27.75 -7.90
CA VAL A 247 -3.91 28.05 -6.86
C VAL A 247 -2.71 28.68 -7.54
N ASP A 248 -2.28 29.85 -7.07
CA ASP A 248 -1.09 30.54 -7.59
C ASP A 248 -1.05 30.67 -9.13
N GLY A 249 -2.21 30.99 -9.74
CA GLY A 249 -2.36 31.12 -11.19
C GLY A 249 -2.51 29.81 -11.97
N VAL A 250 -2.29 28.65 -11.34
CA VAL A 250 -2.43 27.33 -11.97
C VAL A 250 -3.88 26.88 -11.90
N ARG A 251 -4.54 26.79 -13.07
CA ARG A 251 -5.90 26.25 -13.18
C ARG A 251 -5.87 24.73 -13.25
N MET A 252 -6.74 24.09 -12.47
CA MET A 252 -6.88 22.64 -12.36
C MET A 252 -8.33 22.24 -12.51
N ILE A 253 -8.59 21.17 -13.26
CA ILE A 253 -9.93 20.58 -13.43
C ILE A 253 -9.86 19.15 -12.89
N PHE A 254 -10.71 18.84 -11.92
CA PHE A 254 -10.67 17.55 -11.22
C PHE A 254 -11.70 16.56 -11.76
N GLN A 255 -11.37 15.28 -11.74
CA GLN A 255 -12.30 14.17 -11.93
C GLN A 255 -12.28 13.31 -10.68
N MET A 256 -13.43 13.14 -10.03
CA MET A 256 -13.55 12.23 -8.89
C MET A 256 -13.52 10.79 -9.37
N ALA A 257 -12.73 9.95 -8.71
CA ALA A 257 -12.62 8.52 -8.99
C ALA A 257 -12.69 7.65 -7.71
N PRO A 258 -13.67 7.83 -6.81
CA PRO A 258 -13.73 7.05 -5.57
C PRO A 258 -13.96 5.56 -5.83
N GLY A 259 -13.19 4.70 -5.15
CA GLY A 259 -13.33 3.26 -5.18
C GLY A 259 -12.54 2.55 -6.28
N THR A 260 -11.61 3.26 -6.93
CA THR A 260 -10.65 2.72 -7.90
C THR A 260 -9.40 2.21 -7.20
N GLU A 261 -8.25 2.88 -7.31
CA GLU A 261 -7.05 2.57 -6.55
C GLU A 261 -7.29 2.87 -5.06
N ALA A 262 -7.85 4.02 -4.72
CA ALA A 262 -8.21 4.35 -3.35
C ALA A 262 -9.74 4.54 -3.17
N PRO A 263 -10.26 4.42 -1.94
CA PRO A 263 -11.66 4.78 -1.65
C PRO A 263 -11.95 6.27 -1.88
N SER A 264 -10.95 7.13 -1.69
CA SER A 264 -11.01 8.58 -1.96
C SER A 264 -9.85 8.95 -2.87
N GLU A 265 -10.16 9.25 -4.13
CA GLU A 265 -9.19 9.52 -5.20
C GLU A 265 -9.75 10.48 -6.25
N MET A 266 -8.86 11.25 -6.86
CA MET A 266 -9.17 12.16 -7.96
C MET A 266 -8.04 12.27 -8.99
N LEU A 267 -8.40 12.43 -10.26
CA LEU A 267 -7.49 12.78 -11.35
C LEU A 267 -7.52 14.29 -11.60
N ILE A 268 -6.43 14.82 -12.17
CA ILE A 268 -6.23 16.27 -12.29
C ILE A 268 -5.79 16.64 -13.70
N PHE A 269 -6.60 17.40 -14.41
CA PHE A 269 -6.25 17.96 -15.72
C PHE A 269 -5.77 19.41 -15.59
N PHE A 270 -4.61 19.70 -16.16
CA PHE A 270 -3.98 21.03 -16.22
C PHE A 270 -4.17 21.59 -17.64
N PRO A 271 -5.26 22.32 -17.91
CA PRO A 271 -5.64 22.71 -19.26
C PRO A 271 -4.60 23.59 -19.98
N ASP A 272 -3.92 24.46 -19.25
CA ASP A 272 -2.96 25.40 -19.82
C ASP A 272 -1.62 24.71 -20.16
N HIS A 273 -1.37 23.55 -19.55
CA HIS A 273 -0.24 22.66 -19.84
C HIS A 273 -0.60 21.51 -20.79
N ARG A 274 -1.90 21.29 -21.05
CA ARG A 274 -2.42 20.11 -21.76
C ARG A 274 -1.89 18.80 -21.15
N ALA A 275 -1.77 18.78 -19.82
CA ALA A 275 -1.23 17.68 -19.05
C ALA A 275 -2.31 17.07 -18.14
N LEU A 276 -2.29 15.74 -17.99
CA LEU A 276 -3.18 15.01 -17.10
C LEU A 276 -2.35 14.25 -16.06
N CYS A 277 -2.60 14.52 -14.79
CA CYS A 277 -2.23 13.62 -13.70
C CYS A 277 -3.30 12.53 -13.59
N ALA A 278 -2.92 11.28 -13.86
CA ALA A 278 -3.79 10.13 -13.75
C ALA A 278 -3.80 9.51 -12.34
N ALA A 279 -3.35 10.27 -11.32
CA ALA A 279 -3.20 9.82 -9.94
C ALA A 279 -2.48 8.46 -9.88
N GLU A 280 -3.13 7.42 -9.36
CA GLU A 280 -2.63 6.05 -9.39
C GLU A 280 -3.51 5.11 -10.25
N ASP A 281 -4.58 5.65 -10.85
CA ASP A 281 -5.54 4.94 -11.70
C ASP A 281 -4.98 4.45 -13.04
N ALA A 282 -3.95 5.13 -13.58
CA ALA A 282 -3.21 4.68 -14.74
C ALA A 282 -1.70 4.84 -14.49
N THR A 283 -1.02 3.71 -14.29
CA THR A 283 0.43 3.63 -14.09
C THR A 283 1.08 2.65 -15.09
N HIS A 284 2.40 2.47 -15.06
CA HIS A 284 3.12 1.54 -15.95
C HIS A 284 3.15 0.09 -15.40
N THR A 285 2.02 -0.38 -14.87
CA THR A 285 1.78 -1.76 -14.38
C THR A 285 0.28 -2.03 -14.31
N LEU A 286 -0.12 -3.31 -14.34
CA LEU A 286 -1.39 -3.74 -13.75
C LEU A 286 -1.32 -3.46 -12.24
N HIS A 287 -2.29 -2.72 -11.70
CA HIS A 287 -2.37 -2.38 -10.29
C HIS A 287 -3.14 -3.44 -9.48
N ASN A 288 -3.08 -3.33 -8.15
CA ASN A 288 -3.80 -4.19 -7.21
C ASN A 288 -5.30 -3.86 -7.20
N LEU A 289 -6.14 -4.87 -7.39
CA LEU A 289 -7.54 -4.84 -6.98
C LEU A 289 -7.72 -5.29 -5.53
N LEU A 290 -6.76 -6.06 -5.02
CA LEU A 290 -6.59 -6.37 -3.61
C LEU A 290 -5.10 -6.48 -3.33
N THR A 291 -4.58 -5.51 -2.59
CA THR A 291 -3.19 -5.55 -2.16
C THR A 291 -2.93 -6.72 -1.20
N LEU A 292 -1.80 -7.39 -1.36
CA LEU A 292 -1.44 -8.56 -0.55
C LEU A 292 -1.13 -8.22 0.91
N ARG A 293 -0.83 -6.96 1.24
CA ARG A 293 -0.75 -6.51 2.65
C ARG A 293 -2.11 -6.59 3.38
N GLY A 294 -3.20 -6.65 2.62
CA GLY A 294 -4.57 -6.68 3.12
C GLY A 294 -5.25 -5.33 2.94
N ALA A 295 -6.47 -5.34 2.40
CA ALA A 295 -7.36 -4.20 2.22
C ALA A 295 -8.78 -4.72 1.89
N VAL A 296 -9.74 -3.80 1.72
CA VAL A 296 -11.00 -4.12 1.04
C VAL A 296 -10.73 -4.31 -0.45
N VAL A 297 -11.50 -5.20 -1.10
CA VAL A 297 -11.40 -5.41 -2.55
C VAL A 297 -11.94 -4.20 -3.32
N ARG A 298 -11.09 -3.60 -4.15
CA ARG A 298 -11.40 -2.50 -5.07
C ARG A 298 -12.31 -2.95 -6.21
N ASP A 299 -12.96 -2.00 -6.88
CA ASP A 299 -13.90 -2.32 -7.96
C ASP A 299 -13.31 -2.04 -9.35
N PRO A 300 -12.83 -3.08 -10.08
CA PRO A 300 -12.31 -2.88 -11.43
C PRO A 300 -13.35 -2.43 -12.44
N HIS A 301 -14.64 -2.68 -12.19
CA HIS A 301 -15.70 -2.20 -13.08
C HIS A 301 -15.78 -0.68 -12.99
N VAL A 302 -15.88 -0.15 -11.77
CA VAL A 302 -15.89 1.30 -11.50
C VAL A 302 -14.59 1.95 -12.02
N TRP A 303 -13.44 1.32 -11.79
CA TRP A 303 -12.15 1.78 -12.31
C TRP A 303 -12.16 1.91 -13.84
N SER A 304 -12.66 0.89 -14.56
CA SER A 304 -12.79 0.98 -16.02
C SER A 304 -13.77 2.07 -16.47
N VAL A 305 -14.82 2.35 -15.70
CA VAL A 305 -15.78 3.42 -16.01
C VAL A 305 -15.11 4.79 -15.85
N TYR A 306 -14.35 5.03 -14.79
CA TYR A 306 -13.65 6.30 -14.63
C TYR A 306 -12.56 6.50 -15.68
N LEU A 307 -11.79 5.47 -16.05
CA LEU A 307 -10.84 5.58 -17.16
C LEU A 307 -11.53 5.82 -18.51
N THR A 308 -12.76 5.32 -18.71
CA THR A 308 -13.59 5.69 -19.87
C THR A 308 -13.91 7.18 -19.85
N GLU A 309 -14.40 7.67 -18.71
CA GLU A 309 -14.72 9.09 -18.52
C GLU A 309 -13.48 9.99 -18.68
N THR A 310 -12.31 9.57 -18.20
CA THR A 310 -11.04 10.29 -18.39
C THR A 310 -10.69 10.47 -19.86
N VAL A 311 -10.85 9.40 -20.66
CA VAL A 311 -10.61 9.46 -22.12
C VAL A 311 -11.61 10.42 -22.78
N ASP A 312 -12.88 10.37 -22.40
CA ASP A 312 -13.95 11.21 -22.96
C ASP A 312 -13.78 12.69 -22.61
N LEU A 313 -13.43 13.01 -21.35
CA LEU A 313 -13.26 14.38 -20.86
C LEU A 313 -11.97 15.03 -21.36
N PHE A 314 -10.86 14.29 -21.32
CA PHE A 314 -9.52 14.89 -21.43
C PHE A 314 -8.71 14.36 -22.61
N GLY A 315 -8.98 13.16 -23.14
CA GLY A 315 -8.12 12.50 -24.13
C GLY A 315 -7.76 13.35 -25.35
N ALA A 316 -8.74 14.05 -25.93
CA ALA A 316 -8.53 14.93 -27.10
C ALA A 316 -7.80 16.26 -26.77
N ARG A 317 -7.57 16.56 -25.49
CA ARG A 317 -6.96 17.80 -24.99
C ARG A 317 -5.64 17.56 -24.27
N THR A 318 -5.23 16.31 -24.09
CA THR A 318 -4.02 15.91 -23.38
C THR A 318 -2.89 15.58 -24.34
N ASP A 319 -1.73 16.20 -24.14
CA ASP A 319 -0.49 15.91 -24.85
C ASP A 319 0.47 15.04 -24.02
N VAL A 320 0.31 15.03 -22.70
CA VAL A 320 1.08 14.20 -21.76
C VAL A 320 0.21 13.70 -20.61
N VAL A 321 0.36 12.42 -20.27
CA VAL A 321 -0.15 11.85 -19.02
C VAL A 321 1.02 11.55 -18.11
N PHE A 322 0.96 12.00 -16.86
CA PHE A 322 1.85 11.59 -15.79
C PHE A 322 1.02 11.05 -14.62
N ALA A 323 1.66 10.43 -13.65
CA ALA A 323 1.01 9.78 -12.51
C ALA A 323 1.86 9.95 -11.25
N SER A 324 1.28 9.59 -10.10
CA SER A 324 1.96 9.60 -8.80
C SER A 324 3.02 8.52 -8.67
N HIS A 325 3.14 7.62 -9.66
CA HIS A 325 4.23 6.65 -9.81
C HIS A 325 4.71 6.57 -11.27
N HIS A 326 5.89 5.95 -11.47
CA HIS A 326 6.52 5.72 -12.79
C HIS A 326 6.84 7.01 -13.58
N TRP A 327 6.96 6.91 -14.90
CA TRP A 327 7.29 7.99 -15.83
C TRP A 327 6.08 8.41 -16.68
N PRO A 328 6.10 9.61 -17.29
CA PRO A 328 5.01 10.06 -18.16
C PRO A 328 4.94 9.36 -19.53
N THR A 329 3.78 9.48 -20.17
CA THR A 329 3.54 9.10 -21.58
C THR A 329 3.20 10.36 -22.40
N TRP A 330 3.94 10.60 -23.49
CA TRP A 330 3.78 11.79 -24.34
C TRP A 330 3.22 11.49 -25.72
N GLY A 331 2.54 12.48 -26.28
CA GLY A 331 1.91 12.47 -27.59
C GLY A 331 0.47 11.98 -27.48
N GLN A 332 -0.48 12.81 -27.93
CA GLN A 332 -1.91 12.57 -27.79
C GLN A 332 -2.36 11.16 -28.23
N GLY A 333 -1.83 10.65 -29.35
CA GLY A 333 -2.14 9.29 -29.81
C GLY A 333 -1.72 8.20 -28.82
N ASN A 334 -0.49 8.30 -28.30
CA ASN A 334 0.04 7.38 -27.30
C ASN A 334 -0.71 7.49 -25.97
N VAL A 335 -1.08 8.71 -25.57
CA VAL A 335 -1.89 8.98 -24.37
C VAL A 335 -3.24 8.28 -24.46
N ILE A 336 -3.95 8.43 -25.59
CA ILE A 336 -5.26 7.80 -25.78
C ILE A 336 -5.12 6.28 -25.82
N GLU A 337 -4.11 5.75 -26.51
CA GLU A 337 -3.82 4.30 -26.54
C GLU A 337 -3.55 3.76 -25.13
N TYR A 338 -2.67 4.41 -24.38
CA TYR A 338 -2.30 4.05 -23.02
C TYR A 338 -3.52 3.99 -22.08
N LEU A 339 -4.30 5.06 -22.00
CA LEU A 339 -5.49 5.13 -21.14
C LEU A 339 -6.57 4.12 -21.57
N THR A 340 -6.74 3.91 -22.88
CA THR A 340 -7.68 2.93 -23.45
C THR A 340 -7.28 1.51 -23.06
N LEU A 341 -6.00 1.15 -23.16
CA LEU A 341 -5.53 -0.18 -22.78
C LEU A 341 -5.60 -0.39 -21.26
N GLN A 342 -5.36 0.63 -20.44
CA GLN A 342 -5.59 0.55 -18.99
C GLN A 342 -7.07 0.31 -18.66
N ARG A 343 -7.99 1.08 -19.27
CA ARG A 343 -9.45 0.86 -19.16
C ARG A 343 -9.82 -0.58 -19.51
N ASP A 344 -9.36 -1.04 -20.67
CA ASP A 344 -9.73 -2.35 -21.22
C ASP A 344 -9.16 -3.48 -20.35
N LEU A 345 -8.00 -3.29 -19.70
CA LEU A 345 -7.43 -4.24 -18.77
C LEU A 345 -8.34 -4.50 -17.57
N TYR A 346 -8.78 -3.45 -16.87
CA TYR A 346 -9.67 -3.59 -15.72
C TYR A 346 -11.04 -4.14 -16.12
N ALA A 347 -11.62 -3.64 -17.21
CA ALA A 347 -12.88 -4.15 -17.75
C ALA A 347 -12.79 -5.64 -18.12
N TYR A 348 -11.71 -6.05 -18.77
CA TYR A 348 -11.53 -7.44 -19.19
C TYR A 348 -11.37 -8.39 -18.00
N LEU A 349 -10.53 -8.02 -17.01
CA LEU A 349 -10.37 -8.80 -15.79
C LEU A 349 -11.71 -8.96 -15.07
N HIS A 350 -12.47 -7.88 -14.93
CA HIS A 350 -13.82 -7.90 -14.35
C HIS A 350 -14.76 -8.83 -15.11
N ASP A 351 -15.03 -8.52 -16.38
CA ASP A 351 -16.10 -9.15 -17.16
C ASP A 351 -15.80 -10.63 -17.44
N GLN A 352 -14.55 -10.99 -17.72
CA GLN A 352 -14.19 -12.39 -17.95
C GLN A 352 -14.23 -13.21 -16.66
N THR A 353 -13.87 -12.62 -15.51
CA THR A 353 -14.05 -13.28 -14.22
C THR A 353 -15.52 -13.56 -13.96
N LEU A 354 -16.40 -12.58 -14.14
CA LEU A 354 -17.84 -12.76 -13.97
C LEU A 354 -18.44 -13.76 -14.97
N ARG A 355 -17.97 -13.75 -16.23
CA ARG A 355 -18.40 -14.74 -17.21
C ARG A 355 -17.98 -16.16 -16.81
N MET A 356 -16.80 -16.33 -16.20
CA MET A 356 -16.25 -17.64 -15.83
C MET A 356 -16.83 -18.17 -14.51
N LEU A 357 -17.05 -17.30 -13.50
CA LEU A 357 -17.76 -17.71 -12.28
C LEU A 357 -19.22 -18.11 -12.60
N ASN A 358 -19.87 -17.45 -13.55
CA ASN A 358 -21.22 -17.85 -14.02
C ASN A 358 -21.23 -19.20 -14.77
N LYS A 359 -20.05 -19.74 -15.12
CA LYS A 359 -19.89 -21.11 -15.63
C LYS A 359 -19.57 -22.12 -14.53
N GLY A 360 -19.52 -21.69 -13.27
CA GLY A 360 -19.25 -22.52 -12.10
C GLY A 360 -17.78 -22.61 -11.71
N LEU A 361 -16.88 -21.84 -12.32
CA LEU A 361 -15.47 -21.82 -11.90
C LEU A 361 -15.31 -21.01 -10.61
N VAL A 362 -14.45 -21.48 -9.72
CA VAL A 362 -14.07 -20.74 -8.50
C VAL A 362 -12.87 -19.82 -8.78
N GLY A 363 -12.64 -18.81 -7.94
CA GLY A 363 -11.60 -17.80 -8.19
C GLY A 363 -10.21 -18.36 -8.50
N ALA A 364 -9.80 -19.46 -7.84
CA ALA A 364 -8.54 -20.14 -8.12
C ALA A 364 -8.48 -20.78 -9.52
N GLU A 365 -9.57 -21.38 -9.99
CA GLU A 365 -9.66 -21.97 -11.33
C GLU A 365 -9.68 -20.89 -12.42
N ILE A 366 -10.39 -19.78 -12.18
CA ILE A 366 -10.43 -18.65 -13.11
C ILE A 366 -9.03 -18.06 -13.27
N ALA A 367 -8.28 -17.89 -12.18
CA ALA A 367 -6.92 -17.36 -12.20
C ALA A 367 -5.94 -18.21 -13.05
N GLU A 368 -6.16 -19.51 -13.18
CA GLU A 368 -5.34 -20.40 -14.03
C GLU A 368 -5.85 -20.47 -15.48
N ALA A 369 -7.12 -20.15 -15.73
CA ALA A 369 -7.77 -20.33 -17.03
C ALA A 369 -8.00 -19.04 -17.82
N ILE A 370 -7.91 -17.87 -17.18
CA ILE A 370 -8.08 -16.59 -17.85
C ILE A 370 -6.88 -16.30 -18.77
N GLU A 371 -7.16 -15.90 -20.00
CA GLU A 371 -6.14 -15.48 -20.97
C GLU A 371 -6.37 -14.01 -21.31
N LEU A 372 -5.34 -13.19 -21.22
CA LEU A 372 -5.42 -11.80 -21.68
C LEU A 372 -5.39 -11.74 -23.22
N PRO A 373 -6.11 -10.79 -23.83
CA PRO A 373 -6.00 -10.58 -25.26
C PRO A 373 -4.59 -10.08 -25.62
N PRO A 374 -4.04 -10.41 -26.81
CA PRO A 374 -2.67 -10.06 -27.18
C PRO A 374 -2.32 -8.57 -27.07
N ALA A 375 -3.28 -7.66 -27.25
CA ALA A 375 -3.04 -6.23 -27.10
C ALA A 375 -2.70 -5.83 -25.66
N LEU A 376 -3.31 -6.49 -24.67
CA LEU A 376 -3.03 -6.27 -23.25
C LEU A 376 -1.80 -7.08 -22.80
N GLU A 377 -1.71 -8.34 -23.23
CA GLU A 377 -0.58 -9.22 -22.88
C GLU A 377 0.78 -8.63 -23.32
N ASN A 378 0.82 -7.96 -24.48
CA ASN A 378 2.03 -7.36 -25.04
C ASN A 378 2.23 -5.89 -24.65
N ALA A 379 1.37 -5.29 -23.83
CA ALA A 379 1.54 -3.92 -23.36
C ALA A 379 2.33 -3.92 -22.04
N TRP A 380 3.50 -3.28 -22.01
CA TRP A 380 4.36 -3.25 -20.82
C TRP A 380 3.65 -2.68 -19.59
N HIS A 381 2.86 -1.63 -19.77
CA HIS A 381 2.08 -1.02 -18.69
C HIS A 381 0.88 -1.87 -18.21
N ALA A 382 0.55 -2.97 -18.88
CA ALA A 382 -0.49 -3.91 -18.46
C ALA A 382 0.08 -5.18 -17.79
N ARG A 383 1.42 -5.30 -17.70
CA ARG A 383 2.08 -6.44 -17.03
C ARG A 383 1.89 -6.37 -15.52
N GLY A 384 1.86 -7.54 -14.90
CA GLY A 384 1.60 -7.70 -13.47
C GLY A 384 2.78 -7.44 -12.55
N TYR A 385 3.38 -6.24 -12.58
CA TYR A 385 4.54 -5.92 -11.74
C TYR A 385 4.18 -5.65 -10.28
N TYR A 386 3.05 -4.98 -10.05
CA TYR A 386 2.55 -4.63 -8.71
C TYR A 386 1.32 -5.45 -8.35
N GLY A 387 0.22 -5.27 -9.08
CA GLY A 387 -0.89 -6.23 -9.14
C GLY A 387 -0.55 -7.42 -10.03
N SER A 388 -1.36 -8.47 -10.00
CA SER A 388 -1.21 -9.60 -10.92
C SER A 388 -2.57 -10.14 -11.34
N VAL A 389 -2.66 -10.62 -12.58
CA VAL A 389 -3.89 -11.21 -13.11
C VAL A 389 -4.44 -12.27 -12.15
N SER A 390 -3.59 -13.15 -11.62
CA SER A 390 -3.99 -14.23 -10.72
C SER A 390 -4.67 -13.71 -9.44
N HIS A 391 -4.02 -12.82 -8.66
CA HIS A 391 -4.63 -12.39 -7.40
C HIS A 391 -5.75 -11.38 -7.59
N ASN A 392 -5.72 -10.58 -8.66
CA ASN A 392 -6.81 -9.67 -9.01
C ASN A 392 -8.09 -10.41 -9.39
N VAL A 393 -7.99 -11.51 -10.14
CA VAL A 393 -9.14 -12.37 -10.46
C VAL A 393 -9.72 -13.04 -9.22
N LYS A 394 -8.86 -13.53 -8.32
CA LYS A 394 -9.29 -14.07 -7.02
C LYS A 394 -9.98 -13.00 -6.18
N ALA A 395 -9.49 -11.76 -6.20
CA ALA A 395 -10.12 -10.62 -5.54
C ALA A 395 -11.50 -10.30 -6.12
N ILE A 396 -11.63 -10.24 -7.46
CA ILE A 396 -12.93 -10.05 -8.11
C ILE A 396 -13.91 -11.14 -7.69
N TYR A 397 -13.48 -12.40 -7.69
CA TYR A 397 -14.32 -13.49 -7.19
C TYR A 397 -14.74 -13.25 -5.73
N GLN A 398 -13.80 -12.89 -4.84
CA GLN A 398 -14.09 -12.58 -3.43
C GLN A 398 -15.11 -11.44 -3.28
N ARG A 399 -15.04 -10.39 -4.13
CA ARG A 399 -15.97 -9.26 -4.09
C ARG A 399 -17.42 -9.71 -4.34
N TYR A 400 -17.63 -10.64 -5.26
CA TYR A 400 -18.98 -11.07 -5.66
C TYR A 400 -19.50 -12.29 -4.91
N MET A 401 -18.62 -13.23 -4.56
CA MET A 401 -19.00 -14.53 -3.99
C MET A 401 -18.58 -14.69 -2.52
N GLY A 402 -17.77 -13.78 -1.99
CA GLY A 402 -17.16 -13.90 -0.67
C GLY A 402 -16.03 -14.94 -0.64
N TRP A 403 -15.69 -15.41 0.56
CA TRP A 403 -14.60 -16.37 0.78
C TRP A 403 -14.95 -17.81 0.39
N PHE A 404 -16.25 -18.16 0.40
CA PHE A 404 -16.70 -19.54 0.22
C PHE A 404 -16.86 -19.88 -1.26
N ASP A 405 -16.30 -21.02 -1.66
CA ASP A 405 -16.26 -21.45 -3.05
C ASP A 405 -17.49 -22.27 -3.50
N GLY A 406 -18.42 -22.54 -2.57
CA GLY A 406 -19.62 -23.33 -2.82
C GLY A 406 -19.47 -24.82 -2.51
N ASN A 407 -18.25 -25.33 -2.28
CA ASN A 407 -18.01 -26.73 -1.94
C ASN A 407 -18.10 -26.95 -0.42
N PRO A 408 -19.06 -27.74 0.09
CA PRO A 408 -19.22 -27.95 1.53
C PRO A 408 -17.99 -28.49 2.27
N ALA A 409 -17.06 -29.15 1.57
CA ALA A 409 -15.80 -29.60 2.15
C ALA A 409 -14.91 -28.44 2.66
N HIS A 410 -15.09 -27.25 2.09
CA HIS A 410 -14.31 -26.05 2.42
C HIS A 410 -15.05 -25.12 3.41
N LEU A 411 -16.27 -25.44 3.83
CA LEU A 411 -17.08 -24.58 4.69
C LEU A 411 -16.56 -24.51 6.13
N TRP A 412 -16.04 -25.62 6.66
CA TRP A 412 -15.57 -25.70 8.04
C TRP A 412 -14.32 -26.57 8.16
N GLN A 413 -13.26 -26.14 7.48
CA GLN A 413 -11.96 -26.80 7.52
C GLN A 413 -11.27 -26.63 8.88
N HIS A 414 -10.39 -27.56 9.21
CA HIS A 414 -9.50 -27.40 10.35
C HIS A 414 -8.57 -26.19 10.14
N PRO A 415 -8.25 -25.42 11.20
CA PRO A 415 -7.19 -24.42 11.15
C PRO A 415 -5.83 -25.02 10.75
N PRO A 416 -4.87 -24.21 10.24
CA PRO A 416 -3.64 -24.71 9.61
C PRO A 416 -2.83 -25.72 10.44
N VAL A 417 -2.66 -25.48 11.75
CA VAL A 417 -1.92 -26.41 12.64
C VAL A 417 -2.63 -27.77 12.76
N GLU A 418 -3.95 -27.75 12.95
CA GLU A 418 -4.74 -28.98 13.12
C GLU A 418 -4.90 -29.75 11.80
N ALA A 419 -5.02 -29.04 10.67
CA ALA A 419 -4.97 -29.64 9.35
C ALA A 419 -3.59 -30.26 9.07
N GLY A 420 -2.50 -29.52 9.34
CA GLY A 420 -1.12 -29.95 9.12
C GLY A 420 -0.81 -31.29 9.79
N LYS A 421 -1.14 -31.43 11.09
CA LYS A 421 -0.94 -32.69 11.84
C LYS A 421 -1.60 -33.91 11.15
N ARG A 422 -2.79 -33.72 10.59
CA ARG A 422 -3.57 -34.79 9.96
C ARG A 422 -3.07 -35.12 8.55
N TYR A 423 -2.71 -34.11 7.77
CA TYR A 423 -2.09 -34.33 6.46
C TYR A 423 -0.77 -35.07 6.60
N VAL A 424 0.08 -34.66 7.54
CA VAL A 424 1.37 -35.31 7.81
C VAL A 424 1.19 -36.77 8.22
N ASP A 425 0.25 -37.07 9.13
CA ASP A 425 -0.09 -38.45 9.52
C ASP A 425 -0.54 -39.29 8.30
N PHE A 426 -1.47 -38.77 7.49
CA PHE A 426 -1.98 -39.46 6.29
C PHE A 426 -0.90 -39.72 5.23
N MET A 427 0.09 -38.84 5.14
CA MET A 427 1.17 -38.93 4.14
C MET A 427 2.36 -39.79 4.60
N GLY A 428 2.35 -40.26 5.86
CA GLY A 428 3.34 -41.19 6.42
C GLY A 428 4.39 -40.55 7.34
N GLY A 429 4.12 -39.38 7.91
CA GLY A 429 5.02 -38.65 8.82
C GLY A 429 5.85 -37.57 8.12
N ALA A 430 6.40 -36.63 8.90
CA ALA A 430 7.10 -35.43 8.40
C ALA A 430 8.28 -35.77 7.47
N ASP A 431 9.15 -36.69 7.89
CA ASP A 431 10.30 -37.14 7.08
C ASP A 431 9.87 -37.69 5.72
N ALA A 432 8.80 -38.51 5.69
CA ALA A 432 8.29 -39.10 4.46
C ALA A 432 7.68 -38.05 3.52
N VAL A 433 7.01 -37.03 4.07
CA VAL A 433 6.50 -35.89 3.28
C VAL A 433 7.67 -35.13 2.67
N VAL A 434 8.68 -34.77 3.48
CA VAL A 434 9.85 -34.03 3.01
C VAL A 434 10.63 -34.81 1.95
N GLU A 435 10.83 -36.12 2.11
CA GLU A 435 11.47 -36.97 1.10
C GLU A 435 10.71 -36.93 -0.24
N LYS A 436 9.39 -37.12 -0.22
CA LYS A 436 8.56 -37.08 -1.43
C LYS A 436 8.54 -35.68 -2.05
N ALA A 437 8.46 -34.65 -1.23
CA ALA A 437 8.44 -33.26 -1.68
C ALA A 437 9.76 -32.84 -2.35
N ARG A 438 10.92 -33.40 -1.93
CA ARG A 438 12.19 -33.18 -2.65
C ARG A 438 12.12 -33.68 -4.09
N ALA A 439 11.47 -34.81 -4.36
CA ALA A 439 11.31 -35.28 -5.73
C ALA A 439 10.47 -34.32 -6.59
N SER A 440 9.42 -33.72 -6.01
CA SER A 440 8.64 -32.66 -6.67
C SER A 440 9.45 -31.37 -6.86
N TYR A 441 10.29 -31.01 -5.89
CA TYR A 441 11.20 -29.86 -5.99
C TYR A 441 12.20 -30.05 -7.13
N ASP A 442 12.84 -31.22 -7.22
CA ASP A 442 13.79 -31.57 -8.29
C ASP A 442 13.11 -31.59 -9.68
N ALA A 443 11.80 -31.85 -9.72
CA ALA A 443 10.98 -31.77 -10.94
C ALA A 443 10.50 -30.34 -11.27
N GLY A 444 10.76 -29.35 -10.41
CA GLY A 444 10.36 -27.96 -10.60
C GLY A 444 8.91 -27.63 -10.21
N ASP A 445 8.20 -28.51 -9.51
CA ASP A 445 6.81 -28.31 -9.08
C ASP A 445 6.72 -27.53 -7.76
N PHE A 446 7.28 -26.32 -7.77
CA PHE A 446 7.48 -25.52 -6.55
C PHE A 446 6.17 -25.10 -5.88
N ARG A 447 5.10 -24.88 -6.66
CA ARG A 447 3.78 -24.53 -6.11
C ARG A 447 3.23 -25.66 -5.24
N TRP A 448 3.35 -26.90 -5.70
CA TRP A 448 2.94 -28.08 -4.93
C TRP A 448 3.85 -28.32 -3.72
N VAL A 449 5.16 -28.15 -3.88
CA VAL A 449 6.10 -28.29 -2.75
C VAL A 449 5.77 -27.28 -1.65
N ALA A 450 5.48 -26.03 -2.01
CA ALA A 450 5.09 -25.01 -1.04
C ALA A 450 3.82 -25.41 -0.27
N GLU A 451 2.80 -25.90 -0.97
CA GLU A 451 1.55 -26.36 -0.35
C GLU A 451 1.77 -27.53 0.62
N VAL A 452 2.43 -28.61 0.16
CA VAL A 452 2.55 -29.84 0.94
C VAL A 452 3.54 -29.70 2.10
N VAL A 453 4.65 -28.98 1.92
CA VAL A 453 5.67 -28.82 2.97
C VAL A 453 5.20 -27.82 4.03
N ASN A 454 4.35 -26.84 3.67
CA ASN A 454 3.74 -25.94 4.65
C ASN A 454 2.93 -26.71 5.72
N HIS A 455 2.26 -27.81 5.35
CA HIS A 455 1.60 -28.67 6.33
C HIS A 455 2.57 -29.28 7.35
N VAL A 456 3.79 -29.63 6.93
CA VAL A 456 4.84 -30.12 7.84
C VAL A 456 5.31 -29.00 8.77
N VAL A 457 5.57 -27.81 8.25
CA VAL A 457 6.02 -26.65 9.05
C VAL A 457 4.95 -26.24 10.09
N PHE A 458 3.67 -26.30 9.74
CA PHE A 458 2.60 -25.98 10.70
C PHE A 458 2.30 -27.11 11.71
N ALA A 459 2.67 -28.36 11.39
CA ALA A 459 2.55 -29.49 12.33
C ALA A 459 3.76 -29.59 13.27
N GLU A 460 4.95 -29.36 12.73
CA GLU A 460 6.27 -29.53 13.36
C GLU A 460 7.16 -28.32 13.02
N PRO A 461 6.96 -27.15 13.66
CA PRO A 461 7.63 -25.89 13.29
C PRO A 461 9.16 -25.91 13.41
N ASP A 462 9.71 -26.84 14.19
CA ASP A 462 11.15 -27.04 14.39
C ASP A 462 11.76 -28.08 13.41
N HIS A 463 10.97 -28.66 12.50
CA HIS A 463 11.46 -29.67 11.56
C HIS A 463 12.41 -29.07 10.52
N ALA A 464 13.71 -29.12 10.81
CA ALA A 464 14.75 -28.45 10.03
C ALA A 464 14.71 -28.75 8.53
N GLY A 465 14.48 -30.01 8.15
CA GLY A 465 14.42 -30.42 6.74
C GLY A 465 13.22 -29.86 5.98
N ALA A 466 12.11 -29.57 6.68
CA ALA A 466 10.89 -29.03 6.10
C ALA A 466 11.01 -27.52 5.94
N ARG A 467 11.49 -26.83 6.99
CA ARG A 467 11.81 -25.40 6.92
C ARG A 467 12.79 -25.10 5.78
N GLU A 468 13.82 -25.94 5.61
CA GLU A 468 14.86 -25.70 4.59
C GLU A 468 14.30 -25.90 3.20
N LEU A 469 13.55 -26.99 2.99
CA LEU A 469 12.91 -27.25 1.70
C LEU A 469 11.87 -26.16 1.35
N LEU A 470 11.08 -25.70 2.32
CA LEU A 470 10.09 -24.64 2.09
C LEU A 470 10.76 -23.30 1.77
N ALA A 471 11.83 -22.94 2.48
CA ALA A 471 12.61 -21.75 2.18
C ALA A 471 13.25 -21.81 0.78
N ASP A 472 13.88 -22.93 0.44
CA ASP A 472 14.45 -23.17 -0.90
C ASP A 472 13.37 -23.11 -1.99
N THR A 473 12.14 -23.53 -1.69
CA THR A 473 10.98 -23.47 -2.60
C THR A 473 10.47 -22.05 -2.81
N TYR A 474 10.33 -21.28 -1.73
CA TYR A 474 9.97 -19.88 -1.82
C TYR A 474 11.02 -19.08 -2.60
N GLU A 475 12.32 -19.37 -2.46
CA GLU A 475 13.33 -18.73 -3.32
C GLU A 475 13.07 -18.97 -4.80
N GLN A 476 12.81 -20.20 -5.22
CA GLN A 476 12.56 -20.52 -6.63
C GLN A 476 11.27 -19.85 -7.14
N LEU A 477 10.21 -19.81 -6.33
CA LEU A 477 8.98 -19.08 -6.66
C LEU A 477 9.23 -17.57 -6.77
N GLY A 478 10.03 -17.00 -5.87
CA GLY A 478 10.43 -15.60 -5.91
C GLY A 478 11.32 -15.26 -7.11
N TYR A 479 12.21 -16.16 -7.52
CA TYR A 479 13.03 -16.00 -8.72
C TYR A 479 12.18 -16.07 -10.00
N GLY A 480 11.22 -17.00 -10.04
CA GLY A 480 10.25 -17.17 -11.13
C GLY A 480 9.20 -16.06 -11.28
N SER A 481 9.05 -15.16 -10.30
CA SER A 481 7.95 -14.19 -10.25
C SER A 481 8.21 -12.95 -11.12
N GLU A 482 7.30 -12.64 -12.05
CA GLU A 482 7.24 -11.34 -12.74
C GLU A 482 6.76 -10.21 -11.82
N ASN A 483 5.97 -10.55 -10.80
CA ASN A 483 5.41 -9.60 -9.86
C ASN A 483 6.40 -9.30 -8.71
N GLY A 484 6.73 -8.02 -8.51
CA GLY A 484 7.69 -7.58 -7.49
C GLY A 484 7.22 -7.81 -6.06
N THR A 485 5.92 -7.68 -5.80
CA THR A 485 5.36 -7.94 -4.47
C THR A 485 5.33 -9.43 -4.14
N TRP A 486 5.02 -10.29 -5.12
CA TRP A 486 5.09 -11.75 -4.95
C TRP A 486 6.50 -12.22 -4.68
N ARG A 487 7.46 -11.69 -5.45
CA ARG A 487 8.89 -11.93 -5.21
C ARG A 487 9.24 -11.59 -3.77
N SER A 488 8.88 -10.40 -3.30
CA SER A 488 9.18 -9.97 -1.94
C SER A 488 8.51 -10.85 -0.88
N PHE A 489 7.23 -11.20 -1.04
CA PHE A 489 6.52 -12.12 -0.15
C PHE A 489 7.23 -13.48 -0.02
N TYR A 490 7.60 -14.09 -1.14
CA TYR A 490 8.28 -15.37 -1.13
C TYR A 490 9.66 -15.27 -0.47
N LEU A 491 10.46 -14.26 -0.83
CA LEU A 491 11.80 -14.10 -0.27
C LEU A 491 11.77 -13.73 1.22
N SER A 492 10.80 -12.93 1.67
CA SER A 492 10.57 -12.67 3.09
C SER A 492 10.21 -13.94 3.86
N GLY A 493 9.33 -14.78 3.31
CA GLY A 493 9.03 -16.08 3.90
C GLY A 493 10.26 -17.00 3.99
N ALA A 494 11.09 -17.02 2.94
CA ALA A 494 12.34 -17.78 2.93
C ALA A 494 13.33 -17.26 3.99
N THR A 495 13.46 -15.94 4.13
CA THR A 495 14.29 -15.29 5.16
C THR A 495 13.81 -15.66 6.55
N GLU A 496 12.50 -15.54 6.86
CA GLU A 496 12.03 -15.85 8.21
C GLU A 496 12.12 -17.34 8.57
N LEU A 497 11.96 -18.24 7.59
CA LEU A 497 12.17 -19.67 7.81
C LEU A 497 13.63 -19.98 8.18
N ARG A 498 14.61 -19.22 7.66
CA ARG A 498 16.06 -19.46 7.84
C ARG A 498 16.68 -18.66 8.98
N GLU A 499 16.28 -17.41 9.15
CA GLU A 499 16.95 -16.43 10.01
C GLU A 499 16.06 -15.96 11.18
N GLY A 500 14.74 -16.19 11.08
CA GLY A 500 13.76 -15.77 12.08
C GLY A 500 13.03 -14.48 11.68
N ASN A 501 12.08 -14.09 12.52
CA ASN A 501 11.18 -12.97 12.28
C ASN A 501 11.93 -11.63 12.29
N PHE A 502 11.81 -10.85 11.21
CA PHE A 502 12.46 -9.54 11.07
C PHE A 502 11.59 -8.36 11.51
N GLY A 503 10.38 -8.63 12.01
CA GLY A 503 9.43 -7.65 12.55
C GLY A 503 8.72 -6.81 11.49
N THR A 504 8.39 -5.57 11.87
CA THR A 504 7.65 -4.60 11.04
C THR A 504 8.49 -3.34 10.80
N PRO A 505 9.10 -3.19 9.60
CA PRO A 505 10.07 -2.11 9.34
C PRO A 505 9.50 -0.69 9.32
N THR A 506 8.23 -0.52 8.97
CA THR A 506 7.57 0.79 8.81
C THR A 506 6.31 0.84 9.66
N VAL A 507 6.13 1.93 10.42
CA VAL A 507 4.95 2.15 11.28
C VAL A 507 4.13 3.31 10.73
N THR A 508 2.91 3.03 10.24
CA THR A 508 2.06 4.04 9.58
C THR A 508 1.15 4.82 10.53
N ALA A 509 0.82 4.29 11.71
CA ALA A 509 0.03 4.99 12.72
C ALA A 509 0.89 5.99 13.52
N SER A 510 1.27 7.11 12.88
CA SER A 510 2.05 8.17 13.53
C SER A 510 1.20 9.07 14.44
N ALA A 511 1.85 9.93 15.24
CA ALA A 511 1.17 10.89 16.10
C ALA A 511 0.25 11.84 15.31
N ASP A 512 0.64 12.22 14.09
CA ASP A 512 -0.19 13.05 13.22
C ASP A 512 -1.44 12.30 12.75
N ILE A 513 -1.33 11.02 12.38
CA ILE A 513 -2.49 10.19 12.03
C ILE A 513 -3.45 10.08 13.22
N VAL A 514 -2.92 9.84 14.42
CA VAL A 514 -3.72 9.71 15.64
C VAL A 514 -4.42 11.03 16.01
N THR A 515 -3.75 12.17 15.85
CA THR A 515 -4.34 13.48 16.18
C THR A 515 -5.39 13.96 15.17
N ASN A 516 -5.38 13.40 13.95
CA ASN A 516 -6.39 13.67 12.92
C ASN A 516 -7.62 12.72 13.00
N LEU A 517 -7.66 11.79 13.97
CA LEU A 517 -8.85 10.96 14.21
C LEU A 517 -10.06 11.83 14.56
N SER A 518 -11.19 11.59 13.90
CA SER A 518 -12.46 12.09 14.41
C SER A 518 -12.82 11.39 15.75
N PRO A 519 -13.71 11.97 16.58
CA PRO A 519 -14.13 11.33 17.82
C PRO A 519 -14.62 9.89 17.60
N THR A 520 -15.45 9.68 16.58
CA THR A 520 -16.01 8.36 16.26
C THR A 520 -14.93 7.37 15.82
N MET A 521 -13.97 7.82 15.01
CA MET A 521 -12.87 6.95 14.58
C MET A 521 -11.97 6.52 15.74
N LEU A 522 -11.71 7.42 16.69
CA LEU A 522 -11.00 7.07 17.92
C LEU A 522 -11.78 6.04 18.75
N PHE A 523 -13.08 6.23 18.90
CA PHE A 523 -13.91 5.28 19.67
C PHE A 523 -13.98 3.90 19.00
N ASP A 524 -14.06 3.86 17.66
CA ASP A 524 -13.96 2.61 16.90
C ASP A 524 -12.60 1.94 17.09
N ALA A 525 -11.50 2.72 17.06
CA ALA A 525 -10.16 2.19 17.30
C ALA A 525 -10.01 1.57 18.71
N LEU A 526 -10.56 2.22 19.75
CA LEU A 526 -10.61 1.66 21.10
C LEU A 526 -11.51 0.41 21.16
N ALA A 527 -12.66 0.43 20.49
CA ALA A 527 -13.61 -0.67 20.50
C ALA A 527 -13.05 -1.94 19.86
N ILE A 528 -12.30 -1.82 18.76
CA ILE A 528 -11.65 -2.94 18.06
C ILE A 528 -10.63 -3.65 18.96
N GLN A 529 -9.97 -2.92 19.86
CA GLN A 529 -8.98 -3.47 20.78
C GLN A 529 -9.57 -4.18 21.99
N VAL A 530 -10.88 -4.10 22.24
CA VAL A 530 -11.47 -4.74 23.43
C VAL A 530 -11.30 -6.27 23.37
N ASP A 531 -10.57 -6.82 24.32
CA ASP A 531 -10.54 -8.26 24.61
C ASP A 531 -11.88 -8.65 25.24
N GLY A 532 -12.81 -9.08 24.37
CA GLY A 532 -14.17 -9.45 24.76
C GLY A 532 -14.23 -10.44 25.93
N PRO A 533 -13.49 -11.57 25.91
CA PRO A 533 -13.39 -12.48 27.05
C PRO A 533 -12.92 -11.85 28.37
N LYS A 534 -11.99 -10.89 28.35
CA LYS A 534 -11.62 -10.15 29.57
C LYS A 534 -12.69 -9.14 30.01
N ALA A 535 -13.44 -8.58 29.06
CA ALA A 535 -14.40 -7.49 29.29
C ALA A 535 -15.87 -7.93 29.44
N TRP A 536 -16.22 -9.20 29.24
CA TRP A 536 -17.62 -9.65 29.15
C TRP A 536 -18.46 -9.47 30.43
N ASP A 537 -17.80 -9.38 31.58
CA ASP A 537 -18.41 -9.15 32.90
C ASP A 537 -18.30 -7.67 33.32
N GLU A 538 -17.49 -6.87 32.61
CA GLU A 538 -17.33 -5.44 32.85
C GLU A 538 -18.54 -4.66 32.34
N ARG A 539 -18.97 -3.67 33.12
CA ARG A 539 -20.02 -2.71 32.75
C ARG A 539 -19.54 -1.32 33.10
N LEU A 540 -19.40 -0.46 32.09
CA LEU A 540 -18.89 0.90 32.21
C LEU A 540 -19.66 1.84 31.28
N THR A 541 -19.84 3.07 31.73
CA THR A 541 -20.39 4.19 30.97
C THR A 541 -19.47 5.39 31.11
N ILE A 542 -19.05 5.94 29.97
CA ILE A 542 -18.15 7.09 29.89
C ILE A 542 -18.84 8.15 29.05
N ASP A 543 -19.08 9.33 29.61
CA ASP A 543 -19.52 10.48 28.83
C ASP A 543 -18.30 11.29 28.38
N ILE A 544 -18.29 11.67 27.10
CA ILE A 544 -17.28 12.53 26.49
C ILE A 544 -17.97 13.81 26.04
N ASP A 545 -17.53 14.94 26.59
CA ASP A 545 -18.03 16.27 26.29
C ASP A 545 -16.93 17.09 25.60
N LEU A 546 -17.11 17.41 24.31
CA LEU A 546 -16.13 18.17 23.55
C LEU A 546 -16.34 19.66 23.76
N THR A 547 -15.53 20.24 24.65
CA THR A 547 -15.61 21.66 25.02
C THR A 547 -15.53 22.58 23.81
N GLY A 548 -16.39 23.60 23.78
CA GLY A 548 -16.48 24.54 22.68
C GLY A 548 -17.31 24.05 21.49
N SER A 549 -17.93 22.87 21.59
CA SER A 549 -18.90 22.33 20.63
C SER A 549 -20.15 21.80 21.33
N ASP A 550 -21.19 21.44 20.57
CA ASP A 550 -22.37 20.72 21.08
C ASP A 550 -22.22 19.19 20.95
N GLU A 551 -21.01 18.71 20.64
CA GLU A 551 -20.73 17.28 20.48
C GLU A 551 -20.53 16.60 21.83
N ARG A 552 -21.49 15.73 22.19
CA ARG A 552 -21.42 14.85 23.36
C ARG A 552 -21.61 13.40 22.93
N TYR A 553 -20.80 12.51 23.48
CA TYR A 553 -20.86 11.07 23.21
C TYR A 553 -20.99 10.30 24.52
N ARG A 554 -21.80 9.24 24.55
CA ARG A 554 -21.75 8.22 25.61
C ARG A 554 -21.12 6.96 25.04
N LEU A 555 -20.00 6.54 25.61
CA LEU A 555 -19.40 5.24 25.41
C LEU A 555 -19.97 4.26 26.44
N THR A 556 -20.25 3.02 26.02
CA THR A 556 -20.76 1.95 26.89
C THR A 556 -19.99 0.67 26.62
N LEU A 557 -19.29 0.16 27.65
CA LEU A 557 -18.70 -1.17 27.63
C LEU A 557 -19.68 -2.15 28.28
N ALA A 558 -20.20 -3.10 27.51
CA ALA A 558 -21.04 -4.17 28.03
C ALA A 558 -20.94 -5.42 27.16
N ASN A 559 -21.02 -6.59 27.80
CA ASN A 559 -20.94 -7.90 27.12
C ASN A 559 -19.66 -8.05 26.27
N GLY A 560 -18.56 -7.41 26.68
CA GLY A 560 -17.28 -7.49 26.00
C GLY A 560 -17.20 -6.63 24.73
N VAL A 561 -18.11 -5.66 24.57
CA VAL A 561 -18.17 -4.76 23.42
C VAL A 561 -18.26 -3.33 23.90
N LEU A 562 -17.43 -2.45 23.33
CA LEU A 562 -17.52 -1.00 23.50
C LEU A 562 -18.36 -0.43 22.36
N THR A 563 -19.42 0.30 22.69
CA THR A 563 -20.24 1.04 21.73
C THR A 563 -20.27 2.52 22.10
N TYR A 564 -20.65 3.38 21.17
CA TYR A 564 -20.85 4.81 21.45
C TYR A 564 -22.14 5.34 20.82
N SER A 565 -22.65 6.43 21.37
CA SER A 565 -23.84 7.13 20.86
C SER A 565 -23.69 8.63 21.07
N ALA A 566 -23.96 9.42 20.04
CA ALA A 566 -24.09 10.87 20.14
C ALA A 566 -25.50 11.31 20.62
N ALA A 567 -26.45 10.39 20.71
CA ALA A 567 -27.79 10.69 21.20
C ALA A 567 -27.79 10.77 22.73
N ALA A 568 -28.56 11.72 23.30
CA ALA A 568 -28.73 11.83 24.74
C ALA A 568 -29.18 10.50 25.36
N GLN A 569 -28.42 10.02 26.35
CA GLN A 569 -28.69 8.77 27.05
C GLN A 569 -29.24 9.04 28.46
N PRO A 570 -30.21 8.23 28.95
CA PRO A 570 -30.73 8.38 30.30
C PRO A 570 -29.73 7.91 31.37
N GLY A 571 -29.77 8.53 32.55
CA GLY A 571 -28.92 8.15 33.70
C GLY A 571 -27.53 8.79 33.67
N ASP A 572 -26.90 8.81 34.84
CA ASP A 572 -25.54 9.34 35.02
C ASP A 572 -24.51 8.34 34.45
N ALA A 573 -23.45 8.85 33.84
CA ALA A 573 -22.29 8.04 33.47
C ALA A 573 -21.43 7.75 34.70
N ASP A 574 -20.67 6.65 34.67
CA ASP A 574 -19.73 6.32 35.75
C ASP A 574 -18.59 7.35 35.83
N VAL A 575 -18.18 7.88 34.67
CA VAL A 575 -17.21 8.98 34.54
C VAL A 575 -17.58 9.88 33.36
N GLU A 576 -17.31 11.17 33.47
CA GLU A 576 -17.46 12.17 32.41
C GLU A 576 -16.11 12.86 32.16
N LEU A 577 -15.70 12.94 30.90
CA LEU A 577 -14.50 13.62 30.44
C LEU A 577 -14.92 14.85 29.64
N SER A 578 -14.56 16.04 30.12
CA SER A 578 -14.73 17.29 29.36
C SER A 578 -13.37 17.74 28.83
N LEU A 579 -13.24 17.85 27.51
CA LEU A 579 -11.94 18.10 26.87
C LEU A 579 -12.07 18.88 25.56
N PRO A 580 -11.04 19.63 25.14
CA PRO A 580 -11.00 20.18 23.80
C PRO A 580 -10.73 19.08 22.77
N ARG A 581 -11.23 19.26 21.54
CA ARG A 581 -11.06 18.29 20.45
C ARG A 581 -9.60 17.94 20.18
N THR A 582 -8.70 18.91 20.31
CA THR A 582 -7.24 18.73 20.14
C THR A 582 -6.64 17.74 21.14
N SER A 583 -7.31 17.46 22.26
CA SER A 583 -6.85 16.55 23.30
C SER A 583 -7.40 15.14 23.17
N LEU A 584 -8.23 14.85 22.15
CA LEU A 584 -8.74 13.49 21.88
C LEU A 584 -7.61 12.47 21.71
N GLY A 585 -6.52 12.85 21.03
CA GLY A 585 -5.37 11.98 20.83
C GLY A 585 -4.72 11.48 22.12
N VAL A 586 -4.87 12.20 23.23
CA VAL A 586 -4.35 11.78 24.55
C VAL A 586 -5.10 10.55 25.08
N LEU A 587 -6.39 10.40 24.74
CA LEU A 587 -7.13 9.19 25.09
C LEU A 587 -6.62 7.97 24.30
N ALA A 588 -6.14 8.17 23.08
CA ALA A 588 -5.55 7.11 22.26
C ALA A 588 -4.25 6.55 22.84
N THR A 589 -3.53 7.32 23.66
CA THR A 589 -2.27 6.87 24.30
C THR A 589 -2.50 6.01 25.54
N GLY A 590 -3.75 5.81 25.97
CA GLY A 590 -4.05 5.11 27.21
C GLY A 590 -3.71 5.88 28.48
N ALA A 591 -3.62 7.22 28.39
CA ALA A 591 -3.34 8.05 29.56
C ALA A 591 -4.49 7.95 30.58
N VAL A 592 -4.15 7.59 31.81
CA VAL A 592 -5.10 7.46 32.94
C VAL A 592 -4.69 8.27 34.16
N ASP A 593 -3.46 8.81 34.18
CA ASP A 593 -2.98 9.62 35.29
C ASP A 593 -3.54 11.03 35.24
N ALA A 594 -3.93 11.55 36.40
CA ALA A 594 -4.60 12.83 36.50
C ALA A 594 -3.73 14.00 36.03
N ASP A 595 -2.41 13.93 36.21
CA ASP A 595 -1.49 15.01 35.82
C ASP A 595 -1.40 15.15 34.29
N THR A 596 -1.29 14.02 33.56
CA THR A 596 -1.28 14.02 32.09
C THR A 596 -2.62 14.46 31.52
N LEU A 597 -3.74 13.96 32.07
CA LEU A 597 -5.08 14.36 31.64
C LEU A 597 -5.30 15.87 31.88
N ALA A 598 -4.95 16.38 33.07
CA ALA A 598 -5.08 17.80 33.38
C ALA A 598 -4.15 18.69 32.53
N ALA A 599 -2.93 18.24 32.26
CA ALA A 599 -1.99 18.95 31.37
C ALA A 599 -2.51 19.05 29.93
N ALA A 600 -3.28 18.05 29.49
CA ALA A 600 -3.98 18.05 28.22
C ALA A 600 -5.31 18.84 28.25
N GLY A 601 -5.68 19.46 29.39
CA GLY A 601 -6.96 20.17 29.53
C GLY A 601 -8.18 19.25 29.58
N ILE A 602 -8.01 18.00 29.98
CA ILE A 602 -9.09 17.02 30.18
C ILE A 602 -9.54 17.11 31.64
N GLU A 603 -10.76 17.58 31.86
CA GLU A 603 -11.43 17.55 33.16
C GLU A 603 -12.15 16.21 33.33
N VAL A 604 -11.93 15.56 34.48
CA VAL A 604 -12.52 14.26 34.82
C VAL A 604 -13.45 14.42 36.00
N THR A 605 -14.72 14.06 35.84
CA THR A 605 -15.72 14.01 36.92
C THR A 605 -16.29 12.60 37.06
N GLY A 606 -16.65 12.17 38.28
CA GLY A 606 -17.09 10.80 38.56
C GLY A 606 -15.94 9.86 38.96
N ASP A 607 -16.06 8.57 38.64
CA ASP A 607 -15.09 7.53 38.99
C ASP A 607 -14.00 7.37 37.93
N ALA A 608 -12.87 8.05 38.12
CA ALA A 608 -11.72 7.97 37.22
C ALA A 608 -11.13 6.55 37.06
N SER A 609 -11.40 5.61 37.97
CA SER A 609 -10.92 4.22 37.84
C SER A 609 -11.52 3.48 36.64
N VAL A 610 -12.65 3.98 36.12
CA VAL A 610 -13.31 3.50 34.90
C VAL A 610 -12.37 3.51 33.69
N LEU A 611 -11.53 4.55 33.56
CA LEU A 611 -10.57 4.64 32.45
C LEU A 611 -9.54 3.51 32.55
N GLY A 612 -8.98 3.28 33.74
CA GLY A 612 -8.05 2.18 33.98
C GLY A 612 -8.66 0.79 33.74
N ARG A 613 -9.95 0.61 34.06
CA ARG A 613 -10.69 -0.63 33.76
C ARG A 613 -10.89 -0.83 32.25
N LEU A 614 -11.24 0.22 31.51
CA LEU A 614 -11.34 0.16 30.05
C LEU A 614 -9.99 -0.17 29.42
N PHE A 615 -8.93 0.58 29.75
CA PHE A 615 -7.60 0.33 29.18
C PHE A 615 -7.01 -1.01 29.60
N GLY A 616 -7.39 -1.52 30.78
CA GLY A 616 -6.98 -2.85 31.26
C GLY A 616 -7.55 -4.03 30.45
N VAL A 617 -8.56 -3.80 29.61
CA VAL A 617 -9.14 -4.83 28.74
C VAL A 617 -8.84 -4.59 27.25
N LEU A 618 -8.01 -3.61 26.89
CA LEU A 618 -7.59 -3.42 25.51
C LEU A 618 -6.39 -4.32 25.17
N ASP A 619 -6.38 -4.83 23.94
CA ASP A 619 -5.35 -5.64 23.34
C ASP A 619 -5.02 -5.06 21.95
N PRO A 620 -3.92 -4.29 21.80
CA PRO A 620 -3.54 -3.66 20.54
C PRO A 620 -2.96 -4.65 19.51
N GLY A 621 -2.81 -5.93 19.87
CA GLY A 621 -2.20 -6.97 19.05
C GLY A 621 -0.67 -6.93 19.01
N ASP A 622 -0.07 -7.96 18.40
CA ASP A 622 1.38 -8.07 18.23
C ASP A 622 1.82 -7.57 16.84
N PRO A 623 2.59 -6.48 16.72
CA PRO A 623 3.10 -6.03 15.42
C PRO A 623 4.09 -6.99 14.77
N ASN A 624 4.53 -8.04 15.45
CA ASN A 624 5.53 -8.99 14.97
C ASN A 624 5.01 -10.44 14.95
N PHE A 625 3.69 -10.68 14.83
CA PHE A 625 3.15 -12.05 14.76
C PHE A 625 3.79 -12.90 13.66
N ALA A 626 3.79 -14.23 13.85
CA ALA A 626 4.35 -15.18 12.89
C ALA A 626 3.47 -15.32 11.64
N ILE A 627 4.09 -15.43 10.46
CA ILE A 627 3.38 -15.60 9.18
C ILE A 627 3.60 -17.00 8.60
N VAL A 628 4.86 -17.42 8.45
CA VAL A 628 5.25 -18.67 7.79
C VAL A 628 5.41 -19.86 8.76
N THR A 629 5.14 -19.64 10.04
CA THR A 629 5.12 -20.65 11.10
C THR A 629 3.94 -20.34 12.04
N PRO A 630 3.45 -21.33 12.82
CA PRO A 630 2.59 -21.03 13.97
C PRO A 630 3.35 -20.22 15.04
N ASP A 631 2.59 -19.48 15.85
CA ASP A 631 3.09 -18.77 17.05
C ASP A 631 3.55 -19.73 18.17
#